data_AF-A0A7X6WGM3-F1
#
_entry.id   AF-A0A7X6WGM3-F1
#
_cell.length_a   1.000
_cell.length_b   1.000
_cell.length_c   1.000
_cell.angle_alpha   90.00
_cell.angle_beta   90.00
_cell.angle_gamma   90.00
#
_symmetry.space_group_name_H-M   'P 1'
#
loop_
_entity.id
_entity.type
_entity.pdbx_description
1 polymer ?
#
loop_
_entity_poly.entity_id
_entity_poly.type
_entity_poly.pdbx_seq_one_letter_code
_entity_poly.pdbx_strand_id
1 'polypeptide(L)'
;MKQIDQIYHHVNQMTAQQLSDNPLEQLSELGSNALDVAIDLALNRANVSKELNKLWREGRLFKIDGRPTYFVPYEAIKQTYPDLFFASYYSSFDDLLNSLNHFNV
;
A
#
# COMPACT_ATOMS: atom_id res chain seq x y z
N MET A 1 -14.21 16.83 1.73
CA MET A 1 -12.93 16.10 1.57
C MET A 1 -12.66 15.97 0.08
N LYS A 2 -11.43 16.16 -0.41
CA LYS A 2 -11.13 15.95 -1.84
C LYS A 2 -11.10 14.44 -2.12
N GLN A 3 -11.36 14.02 -3.37
CA GLN A 3 -11.35 12.60 -3.75
C GLN A 3 -10.01 11.90 -3.41
N ILE A 4 -8.89 12.59 -3.64
CA ILE A 4 -7.55 12.08 -3.30
C ILE A 4 -7.37 11.81 -1.80
N ASP A 5 -7.97 12.65 -0.95
CA ASP A 5 -7.90 12.50 0.51
C ASP A 5 -8.75 11.30 0.96
N GLN A 6 -9.93 11.13 0.36
CA GLN A 6 -10.81 9.97 0.60
C GLN A 6 -10.13 8.66 0.19
N ILE A 7 -9.51 8.62 -0.99
CA ILE A 7 -8.74 7.47 -1.47
C ILE A 7 -7.59 7.17 -0.51
N TYR A 8 -6.81 8.17 -0.13
CA TYR A 8 -5.69 7.96 0.80
C TYR A 8 -6.16 7.41 2.14
N HIS A 9 -7.23 7.98 2.71
CA HIS A 9 -7.78 7.52 3.97
C HIS A 9 -8.22 6.05 3.89
N HIS A 10 -8.95 5.67 2.84
CA HIS A 10 -9.40 4.29 2.62
C HIS A 10 -8.22 3.31 2.54
N VAL A 11 -7.20 3.62 1.73
CA VAL A 11 -6.02 2.75 1.60
C VAL A 11 -5.26 2.63 2.92
N ASN A 12 -5.19 3.70 3.71
CA ASN A 12 -4.59 3.69 5.05
C ASN A 12 -5.34 2.76 6.00
N GLN A 13 -6.68 2.84 6.02
CA GLN A 13 -7.53 1.97 6.83
C GLN A 13 -7.39 0.50 6.43
N MET A 14 -7.48 0.19 5.14
CA MET A 14 -7.37 -1.18 4.63
C MET A 14 -6.00 -1.79 4.95
N THR A 15 -4.92 -1.02 4.77
CA THR A 15 -3.57 -1.48 5.09
C THR A 15 -3.41 -1.72 6.59
N ALA A 16 -3.88 -0.79 7.42
CA ALA A 16 -3.81 -0.95 8.88
C ALA A 16 -4.59 -2.18 9.36
N GLN A 17 -5.76 -2.45 8.75
CA GLN A 17 -6.55 -3.65 9.05
C GLN A 17 -5.82 -4.94 8.65
N GLN A 18 -5.25 -5.01 7.45
CA GLN A 18 -4.46 -6.18 7.03
C GLN A 18 -3.32 -6.48 8.02
N LEU A 19 -2.62 -5.44 8.48
CA LEU A 19 -1.52 -5.55 9.43
C LEU A 19 -1.96 -5.84 10.87
N SER A 20 -3.20 -5.50 11.24
CA SER A 20 -3.76 -5.89 12.55
C SER A 20 -4.23 -7.33 12.56
N ASP A 21 -4.74 -7.81 11.43
CA ASP A 21 -5.32 -9.14 11.31
C ASP A 21 -4.24 -10.23 11.29
N ASN A 22 -3.11 -9.97 10.61
CA ASN A 22 -1.99 -10.91 10.53
C ASN A 22 -0.63 -10.18 10.47
N PRO A 23 0.45 -10.78 11.01
CA PRO A 23 1.82 -10.33 10.77
C PRO A 23 2.15 -10.29 9.27
N LEU A 24 3.07 -9.41 8.87
CA LEU A 24 3.42 -9.18 7.47
C LEU A 24 3.88 -10.47 6.75
N GLU A 25 4.61 -11.33 7.45
CA GLU A 25 5.15 -12.59 6.93
C GLU A 25 4.07 -13.64 6.64
N GLN A 26 2.85 -13.45 7.16
CA GLN A 26 1.71 -14.34 6.97
C GLN A 26 0.74 -13.84 5.89
N LEU A 27 0.95 -12.63 5.38
CA LEU A 27 0.15 -12.08 4.29
C LEU A 27 0.61 -12.65 2.94
N SER A 28 -0.32 -12.73 1.99
CA SER A 28 0.00 -13.01 0.58
C SER A 28 0.13 -11.76 -0.28
N GLU A 29 -0.37 -10.63 0.22
CA GLU A 29 -0.37 -9.31 -0.41
C GLU A 29 -0.55 -8.22 0.66
N LEU A 30 -0.21 -6.98 0.34
CA LEU A 30 -0.35 -5.84 1.25
C LEU A 30 -0.81 -4.59 0.50
N GLY A 31 -1.69 -3.82 1.13
CA GLY A 31 -2.22 -2.57 0.63
C GLY A 31 -3.47 -2.75 -0.21
N SER A 32 -3.67 -1.84 -1.15
CA SER A 32 -4.88 -1.85 -2.01
C SER A 32 -4.54 -1.59 -3.46
N ASN A 33 -5.31 -2.19 -4.37
CA ASN A 33 -5.24 -1.92 -5.80
C ASN A 33 -6.37 -0.99 -6.26
N ALA A 34 -6.22 -0.41 -7.45
CA ALA A 34 -7.16 0.60 -7.96
C ALA A 34 -8.57 0.07 -8.25
N LEU A 35 -8.75 -1.23 -8.49
CA LEU A 35 -10.08 -1.80 -8.74
C LEU A 35 -10.86 -1.90 -7.43
N ASP A 36 -10.25 -2.46 -6.39
CA ASP A 36 -10.94 -2.67 -5.11
C ASP A 36 -11.32 -1.34 -4.47
N VAL A 37 -10.39 -0.37 -4.45
CA VAL A 37 -10.66 0.99 -3.96
C VAL A 37 -11.78 1.67 -4.75
N ALA A 38 -11.87 1.42 -6.06
CA ALA A 38 -12.95 1.96 -6.89
C ALA A 38 -14.30 1.34 -6.57
N ILE A 39 -14.34 0.03 -6.29
CA ILE A 39 -15.54 -0.68 -5.86
C ILE A 39 -16.00 -0.15 -4.50
N ASP A 40 -15.11 -0.14 -3.51
CA ASP A 40 -15.41 0.24 -2.13
C ASP A 40 -15.92 1.68 -2.01
N LEU A 41 -15.33 2.60 -2.79
CA LEU A 41 -15.67 4.01 -2.73
C LEU A 41 -16.70 4.44 -3.79
N ALA A 42 -17.22 3.50 -4.60
CA ALA A 42 -18.10 3.77 -5.75
C ALA A 42 -17.52 4.85 -6.71
N LEU A 43 -16.22 4.75 -7.00
CA LEU A 43 -15.48 5.68 -7.86
C LEU A 43 -15.11 5.06 -9.21
N ASN A 44 -14.72 5.90 -10.17
CA ASN A 44 -14.14 5.41 -11.41
C ASN A 44 -12.71 4.91 -11.21
N ARG A 45 -12.42 3.65 -11.60
CA ARG A 45 -11.10 3.02 -11.49
C ARG A 45 -9.95 3.82 -12.12
N ALA A 46 -10.16 4.47 -13.27
CA ALA A 46 -9.11 5.25 -13.92
C ALA A 46 -8.74 6.48 -13.09
N ASN A 47 -9.73 7.14 -12.48
CA ASN A 47 -9.50 8.25 -11.56
C ASN A 47 -8.80 7.77 -10.29
N VAL A 48 -9.24 6.65 -9.70
CA VAL A 48 -8.59 6.06 -8.52
C VAL A 48 -7.13 5.72 -8.82
N SER A 49 -6.85 5.05 -9.94
CA SER A 49 -5.48 4.74 -10.36
C SER A 49 -4.64 6.01 -10.53
N LYS A 50 -5.19 7.06 -11.15
CA LYS A 50 -4.51 8.34 -11.30
C LYS A 50 -4.14 8.95 -9.95
N GLU A 51 -5.08 9.00 -9.00
CA GLU A 51 -4.84 9.56 -7.66
C GLU A 51 -3.88 8.70 -6.83
N LEU A 52 -3.97 7.37 -6.86
CA LEU A 52 -3.00 6.47 -6.23
C LEU A 52 -1.59 6.68 -6.77
N ASN A 53 -1.45 6.81 -8.08
CA ASN A 53 -0.18 7.12 -8.72
C ASN A 53 0.34 8.52 -8.36
N LYS A 54 -0.54 9.50 -8.13
CA LYS A 54 -0.16 10.82 -7.66
C LYS A 54 0.37 10.75 -6.22
N LEU A 55 -0.35 10.07 -5.33
CA LEU A 55 0.05 9.85 -3.93
C LEU A 55 1.39 9.11 -3.83
N TRP A 56 1.65 8.14 -4.70
CA TRP A 56 2.95 7.48 -4.82
C TRP A 56 4.07 8.45 -5.22
N ARG A 57 3.86 9.29 -6.25
CA ARG A 57 4.86 10.30 -6.66
C ARG A 57 5.11 11.36 -5.60
N GLU A 58 4.12 11.64 -4.76
CA GLU A 58 4.21 12.53 -3.60
C GLU A 58 4.91 11.87 -2.40
N GLY A 59 5.36 10.62 -2.51
CA GLY A 59 6.05 9.91 -1.43
C GLY A 59 5.15 9.48 -0.28
N ARG A 60 3.83 9.48 -0.47
CA ARG A 60 2.86 9.07 0.57
C ARG A 60 2.60 7.56 0.57
N LEU A 61 2.80 6.92 -0.58
CA LEU A 61 2.63 5.49 -0.80
C LEU A 61 3.90 4.91 -1.40
N PHE A 62 4.16 3.63 -1.18
CA PHE A 62 5.01 2.81 -2.04
C PHE A 62 4.18 1.85 -2.89
N LYS A 63 4.79 1.29 -3.92
CA LYS A 63 4.14 0.36 -4.86
C LYS A 63 4.73 -1.03 -4.76
N ILE A 64 3.88 -2.02 -4.96
CA ILE A 64 4.25 -3.42 -5.16
C ILE A 64 3.66 -3.84 -6.49
N ASP A 65 4.53 -4.17 -7.45
CA ASP A 65 4.10 -4.64 -8.75
C ASP A 65 3.50 -6.06 -8.69
N GLY A 66 2.60 -6.31 -9.63
CA GLY A 66 1.80 -7.52 -9.65
C GLY A 66 0.64 -7.40 -10.63
N ARG A 67 -0.24 -8.40 -10.62
CA ARG A 67 -1.52 -8.36 -11.34
C ARG A 67 -2.64 -8.67 -10.33
N PRO A 68 -3.14 -7.66 -9.59
CA PRO A 68 -2.95 -6.21 -9.80
C PRO A 68 -1.71 -5.60 -9.08
N THR A 69 -1.39 -4.32 -9.38
CA THR A 69 -0.43 -3.50 -8.63
C THR A 69 -1.07 -3.00 -7.34
N TYR A 70 -0.36 -3.14 -6.22
CA TYR A 70 -0.81 -2.68 -4.90
C TYR A 70 -0.08 -1.41 -4.48
N PHE A 71 -0.77 -0.59 -3.68
CA PHE A 71 -0.27 0.64 -3.08
C PHE A 71 -0.39 0.54 -1.57
N VAL A 72 0.70 0.87 -0.88
CA VAL A 72 0.81 0.75 0.57
C VAL A 72 1.21 2.11 1.16
N PRO A 73 0.49 2.65 2.14
CA PRO A 73 0.84 3.90 2.80
C PRO A 73 2.02 3.71 3.75
N TYR A 74 2.99 4.63 3.67
CA TYR A 74 4.07 4.67 4.65
C TYR A 74 3.57 4.93 6.06
N GLU A 75 2.45 5.65 6.22
CA GLU A 75 1.88 5.95 7.52
C GLU A 75 1.41 4.68 8.24
N ALA A 76 0.55 3.86 7.60
CA ALA A 76 0.10 2.58 8.16
C ALA A 76 1.27 1.66 8.48
N ILE A 77 2.21 1.46 7.55
CA ILE A 77 3.26 0.46 7.75
C ILE A 77 4.24 0.86 8.86
N LYS A 78 4.54 2.16 9.01
CA LYS A 78 5.44 2.66 10.05
C LYS A 78 4.83 2.64 11.45
N GLN A 79 3.51 2.59 11.57
CA GLN A 79 2.86 2.40 12.86
C GLN A 79 3.13 0.98 13.39
N THR A 80 3.15 -0.01 12.51
CA THR A 80 3.42 -1.42 12.87
C THR A 80 4.92 -1.75 12.86
N TYR A 81 5.69 -1.18 11.92
CA TYR A 81 7.11 -1.44 11.72
C TYR A 81 7.92 -0.13 11.68
N PRO A 82 8.05 0.58 12.81
CA PRO A 82 8.65 1.91 12.86
C PRO A 82 10.15 1.94 12.50
N ASP A 83 10.86 0.85 12.78
CA ASP A 83 12.31 0.75 12.61
C ASP A 83 12.73 0.21 11.24
N LEU A 84 11.78 -0.16 10.39
CA LEU A 84 12.06 -0.72 9.07
C LEU A 84 12.06 0.37 7.99
N PHE A 85 13.00 0.24 7.05
CA PHE A 85 13.04 1.05 5.85
C PHE A 85 12.24 0.38 4.73
N PHE A 86 11.37 1.17 4.08
CA PHE A 86 10.59 0.72 2.93
C PHE A 86 10.97 1.56 1.70
N ALA A 87 11.33 0.89 0.61
CA ALA A 87 11.58 1.53 -0.68
C ALA A 87 10.26 2.01 -1.31
N SER A 88 10.34 2.96 -2.25
CA SER A 88 9.16 3.47 -2.96
C SER A 88 8.52 2.47 -3.93
N TYR A 89 9.22 1.38 -4.23
CA TYR A 89 8.82 0.41 -5.24
C TYR A 89 9.42 -0.96 -4.94
N TYR A 90 8.61 -1.99 -5.14
CA TYR A 90 8.97 -3.40 -5.11
C TYR A 90 8.42 -4.09 -6.34
N SER A 91 9.20 -5.01 -6.91
CA SER A 91 8.83 -5.74 -8.12
C SER A 91 7.80 -6.84 -7.88
N SER A 92 7.68 -7.32 -6.64
CA SER A 92 6.68 -8.28 -6.16
C SER A 92 6.52 -8.19 -4.64
N PHE A 93 5.53 -8.90 -4.08
CA PHE A 93 5.40 -9.02 -2.62
C PHE A 93 6.58 -9.79 -2.00
N ASP A 94 7.09 -10.82 -2.68
CA ASP A 94 8.29 -11.54 -2.23
C ASP A 94 9.53 -10.63 -2.20
N ASP A 95 9.67 -9.72 -3.17
CA ASP A 95 10.74 -8.72 -3.19
C ASP A 95 10.68 -7.78 -1.97
N LEU A 96 9.47 -7.36 -1.59
CA LEU A 96 9.24 -6.64 -0.32
C LEU A 96 9.74 -7.46 0.87
N LEU A 97 9.27 -8.71 1.04
CA LEU A 97 9.66 -9.54 2.19
C LEU A 97 11.17 -9.80 2.23
N ASN A 98 11.77 -10.08 1.09
CA ASN A 98 13.21 -10.28 0.97
C ASN A 98 13.99 -9.03 1.35
N SER A 99 13.51 -7.84 0.99
CA SER A 99 14.17 -6.59 1.36
C SER A 99 14.26 -6.42 2.88
N LEU A 100 13.24 -6.83 3.63
CA LEU A 100 13.20 -6.71 5.09
C LEU A 100 14.20 -7.64 5.78
N ASN A 101 14.41 -8.84 5.24
CA ASN A 101 15.38 -9.80 5.78
C ASN A 101 16.83 -9.31 5.65
N HIS A 102 17.14 -8.50 4.63
CA HIS A 102 18.48 -7.94 4.45
C HIS A 102 18.81 -6.80 5.45
N PHE A 103 17.80 -6.23 6.12
CA PHE A 103 18.01 -5.20 7.14
C PHE A 103 18.17 -5.77 8.56
N ASN A 104 17.98 -7.08 8.76
CA ASN A 104 18.08 -7.75 10.06
C ASN A 104 19.43 -8.49 10.27
N VAL A 105 20.49 -8.09 9.55
CA VAL A 105 21.86 -8.63 9.67
C VAL A 105 22.82 -7.57 10.19
#